data_AF-A0A7X7WDD2-F1
#
_entry.id   AF-A0A7X7WDD2-F1
#
_cell.length_a   1.000
_cell.length_b   1.000
_cell.length_c   1.000
_cell.angle_alpha   90.00
_cell.angle_beta   90.00
_cell.angle_gamma   90.00
#
_symmetry.space_group_name_H-M   'P 1'
#
loop_
_entity.id
_entity.type
_entity.pdbx_description
1 polymer ?
#
loop_
_entity_poly.entity_id
_entity_poly.type
_entity_poly.pdbx_seq_one_letter_code
_entity_poly.pdbx_strand_id
1 'polypeptide(L)'
;MIGVLIKIILTAALHILLFSSYPDTGKYGTAYFWISLIIWSSFWITYEFKFATLKKLLFPIPLLINAAAIAVMIFFITLTMPQEDGKPVIYKLAKFQFPDEQQIKRGKIKYLNSFTFSGGLKEGILLKKAKEVLNKNE
;
A
#
# COMPACT_ATOMS: atom_id res chain seq x y z
N MET A 1 -9.88 16.46 -11.11
CA MET A 1 -10.35 15.39 -10.17
C MET A 1 -9.93 13.99 -10.64
N ILE A 2 -10.25 13.57 -11.88
CA ILE A 2 -9.86 12.24 -12.40
C ILE A 2 -8.35 11.95 -12.26
N GLY A 3 -7.48 12.92 -12.59
CA GLY A 3 -6.04 12.74 -12.48
C GLY A 3 -5.52 12.48 -11.06
N VAL A 4 -6.22 12.96 -10.02
CA VAL A 4 -5.88 12.68 -8.61
C VAL A 4 -6.31 11.29 -8.23
N LEU A 5 -7.52 10.89 -8.62
CA LEU A 5 -8.03 9.54 -8.36
C LEU A 5 -7.10 8.48 -8.94
N ILE A 6 -6.61 8.68 -10.17
CA ILE A 6 -5.61 7.78 -10.79
C ILE A 6 -4.35 7.68 -9.93
N LYS A 7 -3.82 8.81 -9.44
CA LYS A 7 -2.62 8.83 -8.58
C LYS A 7 -2.84 8.14 -7.24
N ILE A 8 -4.03 8.31 -6.63
CA ILE A 8 -4.39 7.63 -5.39
C ILE A 8 -4.50 6.11 -5.61
N ILE A 9 -5.18 5.69 -6.68
CA ILE A 9 -5.29 4.26 -7.04
C ILE A 9 -3.90 3.67 -7.29
N LEU A 10 -3.05 4.37 -8.05
CA LEU A 10 -1.68 3.96 -8.30
C LEU A 10 -0.87 3.88 -7.01
N THR A 11 -1.06 4.83 -6.09
CA THR A 11 -0.43 4.83 -4.76
C THR A 11 -0.84 3.58 -3.98
N ALA A 12 -2.13 3.27 -3.92
CA ALA A 12 -2.62 2.07 -3.26
C ALA A 12 -2.05 0.79 -3.90
N ALA A 13 -2.06 0.70 -5.23
CA ALA A 13 -1.50 -0.42 -5.96
C ALA A 13 0.00 -0.63 -5.67
N LEU A 14 0.79 0.45 -5.62
CA LEU A 14 2.21 0.41 -5.29
C LEU A 14 2.46 -0.01 -3.84
N HIS A 15 1.66 0.48 -2.89
CA HIS A 15 1.75 0.04 -1.50
C HIS A 15 1.46 -1.46 -1.39
N ILE A 16 0.37 -1.93 -2.00
CA ILE A 16 0.03 -3.36 -2.00
C ILE A 16 1.15 -4.16 -2.65
N LEU A 17 1.69 -3.72 -3.79
CA LEU A 17 2.77 -4.43 -4.47
C LEU A 17 4.03 -4.55 -3.60
N LEU A 18 4.47 -3.46 -2.97
CA LEU A 18 5.66 -3.47 -2.10
C LEU A 18 5.44 -4.34 -0.85
N PHE A 19 4.32 -4.18 -0.17
CA PHE A 19 4.02 -4.91 1.06
C PHE A 19 3.66 -6.38 0.82
N SER A 20 3.07 -6.72 -0.33
CA SER A 20 2.88 -8.10 -0.74
C SER A 20 4.19 -8.76 -1.17
N SER A 21 5.14 -8.00 -1.71
CA SER A 21 6.46 -8.50 -2.08
C SER A 21 7.34 -8.72 -0.84
N TYR A 22 7.32 -7.82 0.13
CA TYR A 22 8.14 -7.89 1.35
C TYR A 22 7.26 -7.91 2.61
N PRO A 23 6.58 -9.04 2.91
CA PRO A 23 5.50 -9.12 3.90
C PRO A 23 5.97 -9.21 5.36
N ASP A 24 7.26 -9.46 5.58
CA ASP A 24 7.88 -9.74 6.88
C ASP A 24 8.11 -8.43 7.66
N THR A 25 7.01 -7.69 7.88
CA THR A 25 6.96 -6.31 8.38
C THR A 25 6.72 -6.19 9.89
N GLY A 26 6.53 -7.31 10.59
CA GLY A 26 6.27 -7.34 12.02
C GLY A 26 4.95 -6.71 12.44
N LYS A 27 4.82 -6.48 13.76
CA LYS A 27 3.59 -5.97 14.41
C LYS A 27 3.18 -4.56 13.97
N TYR A 28 4.13 -3.73 13.52
CA TYR A 28 3.85 -2.36 13.07
C TYR A 28 3.56 -2.25 11.57
N GLY A 29 3.73 -3.33 10.80
CA GLY A 29 3.61 -3.30 9.35
C GLY A 29 2.24 -2.88 8.83
N THR A 30 1.15 -3.37 9.44
CA THR A 30 -0.22 -3.02 9.03
C THR A 30 -0.55 -1.57 9.35
N ALA A 31 -0.17 -1.08 10.53
CA ALA A 31 -0.40 0.32 10.92
C ALA A 31 0.39 1.27 10.00
N TYR A 32 1.68 0.98 9.77
CA TYR A 32 2.50 1.75 8.85
C TYR A 32 1.90 1.77 7.45
N PHE A 33 1.45 0.62 6.93
CA PHE A 33 0.84 0.52 5.60
C PHE A 33 -0.30 1.54 5.42
N TRP A 34 -1.25 1.57 6.36
CA TRP A 34 -2.41 2.46 6.27
C TRP A 34 -2.04 3.93 6.47
N ILE A 35 -1.17 4.23 7.43
CA ILE A 35 -0.69 5.59 7.69
C ILE A 35 0.06 6.14 6.47
N SER A 36 0.99 5.36 5.91
CA SER A 36 1.73 5.74 4.71
C SER A 36 0.79 5.97 3.53
N LEU A 37 -0.18 5.08 3.32
CA LEU A 37 -1.17 5.22 2.25
C LEU A 37 -1.98 6.53 2.38
N ILE A 38 -2.41 6.87 3.59
CA ILE A 38 -3.12 8.13 3.87
C ILE A 38 -2.22 9.33 3.59
N ILE A 39 -0.99 9.34 4.11
CA ILE A 39 -0.02 10.42 3.92
C ILE A 39 0.20 10.70 2.43
N TRP A 40 0.48 9.67 1.64
CA TRP A 40 0.73 9.83 0.20
C TRP A 40 -0.53 10.21 -0.58
N SER A 41 -1.70 9.71 -0.18
CA SER A 41 -2.97 10.11 -0.78
C SER A 41 -3.27 11.59 -0.50
N SER A 42 -3.09 12.04 0.74
CA SER A 42 -3.22 13.44 1.13
C SER A 42 -2.23 14.33 0.37
N PHE A 43 -0.98 13.89 0.22
CA PHE A 43 0.00 14.59 -0.61
C PHE A 43 -0.50 14.81 -2.04
N TRP A 44 -1.05 13.78 -2.70
CA TRP A 44 -1.57 13.91 -4.06
C TRP A 44 -2.75 14.87 -4.17
N ILE A 45 -3.64 14.84 -3.17
CA ILE A 45 -4.78 15.77 -3.09
C ILE A 45 -4.26 17.21 -3.00
N THR A 46 -3.39 17.50 -2.03
CA THR A 46 -2.84 18.86 -1.84
C THR A 46 -2.00 19.32 -3.03
N TYR A 47 -1.20 18.44 -3.62
CA TYR A 47 -0.39 18.73 -4.80
C TYR A 47 -1.23 19.06 -6.04
N GLU A 48 -2.38 18.43 -6.22
CA GLU A 48 -3.26 18.80 -7.33
C GLU A 48 -3.92 20.16 -7.10
N PHE A 49 -4.43 20.42 -5.90
CA PHE A 49 -5.06 21.70 -5.60
C PHE A 49 -4.10 22.89 -5.74
N LYS A 50 -2.86 22.76 -5.25
CA LYS A 50 -1.88 23.87 -5.27
C LYS A 50 -1.28 24.12 -6.65
N PHE A 51 -1.11 23.07 -7.47
CA PHE A 51 -0.37 23.18 -8.74
C PHE A 51 -1.25 23.01 -9.98
N ALA A 52 -2.59 22.97 -9.84
CA ALA A 52 -3.52 22.77 -10.96
C ALA A 52 -3.30 23.78 -12.11
N THR A 53 -3.08 25.05 -11.78
CA THR A 53 -2.87 26.13 -12.76
C THR A 53 -1.49 26.06 -13.40
N LEU A 54 -0.45 25.78 -12.60
CA LEU A 54 0.95 25.71 -13.08
C LEU A 54 1.16 24.56 -14.07
N LYS A 55 0.43 23.45 -13.90
CA LYS A 55 0.56 22.25 -14.75
C LYS A 55 0.06 22.43 -16.17
N LYS A 56 -0.87 23.36 -16.42
CA LYS A 56 -1.42 23.57 -17.78
C LYS A 56 -0.49 24.39 -18.67
N LEU A 57 0.37 25.21 -18.08
CA LEU A 57 1.20 26.17 -18.80
C LEU A 57 2.57 25.61 -19.22
N LEU A 58 3.05 24.56 -18.56
CA LEU A 58 4.47 24.15 -18.59
C LEU A 58 4.72 22.73 -19.13
N PHE A 59 3.88 22.20 -20.03
CA PHE A 59 4.14 20.86 -20.58
C PHE A 59 5.52 20.78 -21.26
N PRO A 60 6.39 19.76 -20.98
CA PRO A 60 6.13 18.50 -20.26
C PRO A 60 6.58 18.46 -18.78
N ILE A 61 6.97 19.58 -18.18
CA ILE A 61 7.50 19.66 -16.80
C ILE A 61 6.61 18.95 -15.76
N PRO A 62 5.26 19.04 -15.80
CA PRO A 62 4.39 18.33 -14.86
C PRO A 62 4.53 16.82 -14.86
N LEU A 63 4.84 16.22 -16.02
CA LEU A 63 5.02 14.78 -16.13
C LEU A 63 6.27 14.34 -15.36
N LEU A 64 7.38 15.06 -15.54
CA LEU A 64 8.64 14.80 -14.85
C LEU A 64 8.49 14.98 -13.34
N ILE A 65 7.79 16.03 -12.89
CA ILE A 65 7.53 16.24 -11.46
C ILE A 65 6.70 15.09 -10.88
N ASN A 66 5.66 14.62 -11.60
CA ASN A 66 4.86 13.49 -11.13
C ASN A 66 5.69 12.20 -11.04
N ALA A 67 6.52 11.92 -12.05
CA ALA A 67 7.41 10.77 -12.05
C ALA A 67 8.43 10.83 -10.90
N ALA A 68 9.03 12.01 -10.68
CA ALA A 68 9.94 12.24 -9.56
C ALA A 68 9.24 12.04 -8.20
N ALA A 69 8.01 12.56 -8.04
CA ALA A 69 7.25 12.38 -6.81
C ALA A 69 6.91 10.90 -6.53
N ILE A 70 6.56 10.11 -7.57
CA ILE A 70 6.34 8.66 -7.44
C ILE A 70 7.65 7.94 -7.08
N ALA A 71 8.77 8.29 -7.71
CA ALA A 71 10.06 7.70 -7.39
C ALA A 71 10.48 7.99 -5.94
N VAL A 72 10.29 9.22 -5.49
CA VAL A 72 10.51 9.64 -4.10
C VAL A 72 9.62 8.85 -3.14
N MET A 73 8.34 8.68 -3.48
CA MET A 73 7.43 7.85 -2.68
C MET A 73 7.92 6.41 -2.54
N ILE A 74 8.27 5.75 -3.64
CA ILE A 74 8.78 4.36 -3.63
C ILE A 74 10.08 4.29 -2.80
N PHE A 75 10.98 5.26 -2.97
CA PHE A 75 12.20 5.35 -2.20
C PHE A 75 11.92 5.45 -0.69
N PHE A 76 11.04 6.36 -0.26
CA PHE A 76 10.71 6.51 1.16
C PHE A 76 10.02 5.28 1.74
N ILE A 77 9.09 4.67 0.99
CA ILE A 77 8.42 3.43 1.45
C ILE A 77 9.45 2.32 1.62
N THR A 78 10.30 2.06 0.63
CA THR A 78 11.30 0.99 0.69
C THR A 78 12.41 1.25 1.72
N LEU A 79 12.66 2.52 2.06
CA LEU A 79 13.61 2.92 3.10
C LEU A 79 13.02 2.78 4.51
N THR A 80 11.74 3.09 4.70
CA THR A 80 11.14 3.26 6.04
C THR A 80 10.11 2.20 6.40
N MET A 81 9.68 1.35 5.46
CA MET A 81 8.79 0.24 5.78
C MET A 81 9.45 -0.68 6.81
N PRO A 82 8.74 -1.04 7.90
CA PRO A 82 9.31 -1.89 8.94
C PRO A 82 9.58 -3.28 8.37
N GLN A 83 10.68 -3.89 8.82
CA GLN A 83 11.08 -5.26 8.47
C GLN A 83 11.57 -5.96 9.74
N GLU A 84 11.19 -7.22 9.94
CA GLU A 84 11.53 -8.00 11.14
C GLU A 84 13.03 -8.26 11.28
N ASP A 85 13.76 -8.34 10.17
CA ASP A 85 15.21 -8.50 10.14
C ASP A 85 15.97 -7.18 10.35
N GLY A 86 15.26 -6.08 10.61
CA GLY A 86 15.83 -4.75 10.83
C GLY A 86 16.49 -4.12 9.60
N LYS A 87 16.42 -4.77 8.43
CA LYS A 87 17.04 -4.30 7.19
C LYS A 87 15.99 -3.66 6.29
N PRO A 88 16.19 -2.42 5.81
CA PRO A 88 15.23 -1.79 4.93
C PRO A 88 15.16 -2.51 3.58
N VAL A 89 14.01 -2.42 2.89
CA VAL A 89 13.82 -3.11 1.61
C VAL A 89 14.78 -2.59 0.54
N ILE A 90 15.12 -1.30 0.57
CA ILE A 90 16.13 -0.76 -0.35
C ILE A 90 17.49 -1.46 -0.21
N TYR A 91 17.87 -1.86 1.00
CA TYR A 91 19.09 -2.65 1.24
C TYR A 91 18.99 -4.04 0.60
N LYS A 92 17.82 -4.70 0.74
CA LYS A 92 17.56 -6.01 0.13
C LYS A 92 17.64 -5.94 -1.39
N LEU A 93 17.02 -4.93 -2.00
CA LEU A 93 17.08 -4.67 -3.43
C LEU A 93 18.52 -4.43 -3.91
N ALA A 94 19.31 -3.64 -3.18
CA ALA A 94 20.72 -3.38 -3.50
C ALA A 94 21.61 -4.65 -3.40
N LYS A 95 21.17 -5.65 -2.62
CA LYS A 95 21.82 -6.97 -2.49
C LYS A 95 21.21 -8.03 -3.39
N PHE A 96 20.34 -7.66 -4.33
CA PHE A 96 19.61 -8.60 -5.20
C PHE A 96 18.80 -9.66 -4.43
N GLN A 97 18.36 -9.32 -3.22
CA GLN A 97 17.49 -10.16 -2.40
C GLN A 97 16.03 -9.88 -2.75
N PHE A 98 15.57 -10.59 -3.78
CA PHE A 98 14.18 -10.57 -4.23
C PHE A 98 13.34 -11.56 -3.44
N PRO A 99 12.03 -11.29 -3.27
CA PRO A 99 11.17 -12.17 -2.52
C PRO A 99 10.90 -13.49 -3.25
N ASP A 100 10.81 -14.56 -2.48
CA ASP A 100 10.43 -15.87 -3.00
C ASP A 100 8.91 -16.02 -3.17
N GLU A 101 8.49 -17.12 -3.80
CA GLU A 101 7.08 -17.40 -4.04
C GLU A 101 6.25 -17.49 -2.75
N GLN A 102 6.83 -18.03 -1.67
CA GLN A 102 6.15 -18.17 -0.39
C GLN A 102 5.92 -16.82 0.27
N GLN A 103 6.93 -15.93 0.25
CA GLN A 103 6.82 -14.55 0.71
C GLN A 103 5.72 -13.82 -0.05
N ILE A 104 5.71 -13.91 -1.39
CA ILE A 104 4.66 -13.28 -2.20
C ILE A 104 3.27 -13.83 -1.84
N LYS A 105 3.12 -15.15 -1.64
CA LYS A 105 1.84 -15.76 -1.22
C LYS A 105 1.39 -15.23 0.15
N ARG A 106 2.27 -15.18 1.14
CA ARG A 106 1.96 -14.62 2.47
C ARG A 106 1.55 -13.16 2.37
N GLY A 107 2.28 -12.36 1.59
CA GLY A 107 2.00 -10.96 1.40
C GLY A 107 0.69 -10.67 0.67
N LYS A 108 0.30 -11.49 -0.30
CA LYS A 108 -1.04 -11.42 -0.92
C LYS A 108 -2.14 -11.67 0.10
N ILE A 109 -2.01 -12.70 0.93
CA ILE A 109 -3.00 -13.00 1.98
C ILE A 109 -3.09 -11.85 2.99
N LYS A 110 -1.95 -11.27 3.37
CA LYS A 110 -1.90 -10.22 4.40
C LYS A 110 -2.40 -8.85 3.92
N TYR A 111 -2.06 -8.44 2.69
CA TYR A 111 -2.28 -7.08 2.21
C TYR A 111 -3.22 -6.95 1.01
N LEU A 112 -3.25 -7.93 0.11
CA LEU A 112 -4.15 -7.89 -1.04
C LEU A 112 -5.55 -8.36 -0.64
N ASN A 113 -5.67 -9.45 0.12
CA ASN A 113 -6.98 -9.96 0.56
C ASN A 113 -7.67 -9.04 1.58
N SER A 114 -6.92 -8.22 2.31
CA SER A 114 -7.51 -7.17 3.17
C SER A 114 -8.12 -6.03 2.36
N PHE A 115 -7.67 -5.81 1.12
CA PHE A 115 -8.24 -4.81 0.19
C PHE A 115 -9.40 -5.34 -0.63
N THR A 116 -9.42 -6.65 -0.92
CA THR A 116 -10.53 -7.25 -1.65
C THR A 116 -11.68 -7.56 -0.71
N PHE A 117 -12.91 -7.37 -1.18
CA PHE A 117 -14.17 -7.61 -0.45
C PHE A 117 -14.27 -9.01 0.19
N SER A 118 -13.43 -9.96 -0.23
CA SER A 118 -13.33 -11.32 0.32
C SER A 118 -12.90 -11.37 1.79
N GLY A 119 -12.08 -10.43 2.29
CA GLY A 119 -11.64 -10.47 3.69
C GLY A 119 -12.77 -10.16 4.67
N GLY A 120 -13.45 -9.03 4.45
CA GLY A 120 -14.56 -8.58 5.30
C GLY A 120 -15.81 -9.48 5.22
N LEU A 121 -16.07 -10.08 4.06
CA LEU A 121 -17.22 -10.97 3.89
C LEU A 121 -16.99 -12.35 4.54
N LYS A 122 -15.73 -12.83 4.55
CA LYS A 122 -15.38 -14.11 5.19
C LYS A 122 -15.38 -13.99 6.72
N GLU A 123 -14.90 -12.88 7.27
CA GLU A 123 -15.06 -12.58 8.71
C GLU A 123 -16.53 -12.43 9.11
N GLY A 124 -17.33 -11.72 8.31
CA GLY A 124 -18.77 -11.59 8.54
C GLY A 124 -19.51 -12.93 8.52
N ILE A 125 -19.19 -13.83 7.58
CA ILE A 125 -19.77 -15.17 7.50
C ILE A 125 -19.32 -16.05 8.68
N LEU A 126 -18.04 -16.01 9.05
CA LEU A 126 -17.53 -16.80 10.18
C LEU A 126 -18.14 -16.36 11.52
N LEU A 127 -18.27 -15.05 11.73
CA LEU A 127 -18.94 -14.49 12.91
C LEU A 127 -20.42 -14.84 12.96
N LYS A 128 -21.11 -14.80 11.81
CA LYS A 128 -22.51 -15.23 11.71
C LYS A 128 -22.69 -16.71 12.06
N LYS A 129 -21.81 -17.56 11.51
CA LYS A 129 -21.84 -19.01 11.76
C LYS A 129 -21.49 -19.35 13.21
N ALA A 130 -20.57 -18.62 13.83
CA ALA A 130 -20.26 -18.77 15.26
C ALA A 130 -21.44 -18.41 16.17
N LYS A 131 -22.17 -17.32 15.85
CA LYS A 131 -23.40 -16.95 16.57
C LYS A 131 -24.52 -17.99 16.42
N GLU A 132 -24.70 -18.55 15.23
CA GLU A 132 -25.71 -19.59 14.98
C GLU A 132 -25.42 -20.89 15.73
N VAL A 133 -24.14 -21.24 15.94
CA VAL A 133 -23.75 -22.42 16.74
C VAL A 133 -23.97 -22.16 18.23
N LEU A 134 -23.66 -20.97 18.73
CA LEU A 134 -23.90 -20.60 20.13
C LEU A 134 -25.39 -20.61 20.49
N ASN A 135 -26.26 -20.04 19.65
CA ASN A 135 -27.71 -20.02 19.88
C ASN A 135 -28.42 -21.37 19.72
N LYS A 136 -27.76 -22.41 19.17
CA LYS A 136 -28.32 -23.76 19.05
C LYS A 136 -28.00 -24.67 20.25
N ASN A 137 -27.13 -24.22 21.14
CA ASN A 137 -26.67 -24.96 22.31
C ASN A 137 -27.24 -24.39 23.63
N GLU A 138 -28.11 -23.38 23.56
CA GLU A 138 -29.01 -22.92 24.64
C GLU A 138 -30.41 -23.51 24.42
#